data_AF-A0AAQ3M6L4-F1
#
_entry.id   AF-A0AAQ3M6L4-F1
#
_cell.length_a   1.000
_cell.length_b   1.000
_cell.length_c   1.000
_cell.angle_alpha   90.00
_cell.angle_beta   90.00
_cell.angle_gamma   90.00
#
_symmetry.space_group_name_H-M   'P 1'
#
loop_
_entity.id
_entity.type
_entity.pdbx_description
1 polymer ?
#
loop_
_entity_poly.entity_id
_entity_poly.type
_entity_poly.pdbx_seq_one_letter_code
_entity_poly.pdbx_strand_id
1 'polypeptide(L)'
;MSTIQELANPFHAYIFGTSFWYFLRGIMRIIDPETVIAWFRPPSQAFMTANDLEIYTTWTDGFGLLTLSMLLLALADTLPLPGQLRGSSLSSAGSSETKRPFARAAVLITMFHHVTTGIGAYQHWVKPSHRTVAMDIGVYGNIGLTVLGVVALMTSLKDEDEVVVKKRGKKA
;
A
#
# COMPACT_ATOMS: atom_id res chain seq x y z
N MET A 1 -5.05 8.18 -25.81
CA MET A 1 -3.89 8.79 -25.10
C MET A 1 -4.23 9.22 -23.67
N SER A 2 -5.48 9.59 -23.34
CA SER A 2 -5.90 9.97 -21.98
C SER A 2 -5.76 8.88 -20.92
N THR A 3 -6.08 7.62 -21.25
CA THR A 3 -6.10 6.50 -20.28
C THR A 3 -4.72 6.15 -19.71
N ILE A 4 -3.66 6.25 -20.51
CA ILE A 4 -2.28 5.97 -20.04
C ILE A 4 -1.78 7.08 -19.12
N GLN A 5 -2.15 8.34 -19.40
CA GLN A 5 -1.82 9.48 -18.54
C GLN A 5 -2.58 9.45 -17.20
N GLU A 6 -3.85 9.00 -17.19
CA GLU A 6 -4.57 8.76 -15.93
C GLU A 6 -3.96 7.62 -15.11
N LEU A 7 -3.50 6.54 -15.74
CA LEU A 7 -2.77 5.45 -15.07
C LEU A 7 -1.42 5.91 -14.52
N ALA A 8 -0.75 6.84 -15.22
CA ALA A 8 0.50 7.46 -14.81
C ALA A 8 0.32 8.53 -13.71
N ASN A 9 -0.90 8.75 -13.21
CA ASN A 9 -1.12 9.61 -12.06
C ASN A 9 -0.44 8.99 -10.82
N PRO A 10 0.51 9.69 -10.16
CA PRO A 10 1.26 9.15 -9.02
C PRO A 10 0.36 8.65 -7.89
N PHE A 11 -0.82 9.26 -7.73
CA PHE A 11 -1.81 8.82 -6.76
C PHE A 11 -2.41 7.45 -7.10
N HIS A 12 -2.84 7.22 -8.35
CA HIS A 12 -3.36 5.91 -8.75
C HIS A 12 -2.25 4.86 -8.72
N ALA A 13 -1.07 5.19 -9.24
CA ALA A 13 0.10 4.32 -9.18
C ALA A 13 0.43 3.91 -7.74
N TYR A 14 0.37 4.84 -6.79
CA TYR A 14 0.57 4.55 -5.37
C TYR A 14 -0.51 3.61 -4.80
N ILE A 15 -1.79 3.89 -5.04
CA ILE A 15 -2.90 3.10 -4.48
C ILE A 15 -2.88 1.68 -5.04
N PHE A 16 -2.71 1.51 -6.36
CA PHE A 16 -2.59 0.21 -7.00
C PHE A 16 -1.33 -0.53 -6.58
N GLY A 17 -0.18 0.15 -6.52
CA GLY A 17 1.08 -0.43 -6.06
C GLY A 17 1.00 -0.93 -4.63
N THR A 18 0.38 -0.14 -3.75
CA THR A 18 0.16 -0.49 -2.34
C THR A 18 -0.80 -1.67 -2.20
N SER A 19 -1.92 -1.66 -2.94
CA SER A 19 -2.86 -2.79 -2.96
C SER A 19 -2.18 -4.07 -3.46
N PHE A 20 -1.44 -3.98 -4.56
CA PHE A 20 -0.66 -5.11 -5.09
C PHE A 20 0.35 -5.64 -4.07
N TRP A 21 1.07 -4.75 -3.37
CA TRP A 21 2.02 -5.13 -2.33
C TRP A 21 1.36 -5.88 -1.17
N TYR A 22 0.23 -5.38 -0.69
CA TYR A 22 -0.55 -6.04 0.37
C TYR A 22 -1.13 -7.36 -0.09
N PHE A 23 -1.65 -7.43 -1.32
CA PHE A 23 -2.14 -8.67 -1.90
C PHE A 23 -1.03 -9.73 -1.99
N LEU A 24 0.12 -9.39 -2.58
CA LEU A 24 1.24 -10.30 -2.76
C LEU A 24 1.77 -10.83 -1.42
N ARG A 25 1.94 -9.94 -0.43
CA ARG A 25 2.40 -10.33 0.91
C ARG A 25 1.36 -11.13 1.68
N GLY A 26 0.08 -10.76 1.56
CA GLY A 26 -1.03 -11.40 2.25
C GLY A 26 -1.29 -12.80 1.73
N ILE A 27 -1.30 -12.98 0.41
CA ILE A 27 -1.58 -14.29 -0.19
C ILE A 27 -0.49 -15.32 0.12
N MET A 28 0.79 -14.92 0.09
CA MET A 28 1.90 -15.81 0.43
C MET A 28 1.80 -16.30 1.88
N ARG A 29 1.38 -15.42 2.81
CA ARG A 29 1.15 -15.79 4.22
C ARG A 29 0.03 -16.79 4.40
N ILE A 30 -0.96 -16.81 3.51
CA ILE A 30 -2.11 -17.72 3.60
C ILE A 30 -1.77 -19.06 2.96
N ILE A 31 -1.21 -19.05 1.76
CA ILE A 31 -0.89 -20.27 0.99
C ILE A 31 0.25 -21.05 1.64
N ASP A 32 1.30 -20.35 2.08
CA ASP A 32 2.51 -20.96 2.62
C ASP A 32 3.06 -20.14 3.80
N PRO A 33 2.37 -20.17 4.96
CA PRO A 33 2.80 -19.46 6.16
C PRO A 33 4.16 -19.93 6.67
N GLU A 34 4.48 -21.21 6.53
CA GLU A 34 5.72 -21.81 7.05
C GLU A 34 6.95 -21.23 6.36
N THR A 35 6.93 -21.10 5.03
CA THR A 35 8.01 -20.45 4.28
C THR A 35 8.18 -18.99 4.70
N VAL A 36 7.08 -18.27 4.93
CA VAL A 36 7.16 -16.88 5.41
C VAL A 36 7.80 -16.82 6.79
N ILE A 37 7.41 -17.69 7.72
CA ILE A 37 8.01 -17.79 9.06
C ILE A 37 9.51 -18.11 8.95
N ALA A 38 9.88 -19.04 8.07
CA ALA A 38 11.27 -19.42 7.83
C ALA A 38 12.13 -18.24 7.36
N TRP A 39 11.58 -17.31 6.54
CA TRP A 39 12.32 -16.11 6.12
C TRP A 39 12.69 -15.16 7.26
N PHE A 40 11.91 -15.14 8.34
CA PHE A 40 12.16 -14.28 9.50
C PHE A 40 12.91 -14.99 10.63
N ARG A 41 13.14 -16.29 10.48
CA ARG A 41 13.74 -17.12 11.53
C ARG A 41 15.25 -16.88 11.62
N PRO A 42 15.82 -16.75 12.83
CA PRO A 42 17.26 -16.66 12.98
C PRO A 42 17.95 -17.99 12.63
N PRO A 43 19.24 -17.98 12.23
CA PRO A 43 20.00 -19.19 11.89
C PRO A 43 19.97 -20.26 12.99
N SER A 44 19.98 -19.85 14.26
CA SER A 44 19.93 -20.76 15.41
C SER A 44 18.64 -21.58 15.50
N GLN A 45 17.59 -21.18 14.78
CA GLN A 45 16.31 -21.87 14.75
C GLN A 45 15.96 -22.40 13.35
N ALA A 46 16.84 -22.29 12.34
CA ALA A 46 16.50 -22.53 10.93
C ALA A 46 15.84 -23.89 10.62
N PHE A 47 16.06 -24.90 11.47
CA PHE A 47 15.49 -26.26 11.32
C PHE A 47 14.31 -26.55 12.27
N MET A 48 13.82 -25.53 12.99
CA MET A 48 12.63 -25.67 13.83
C MET A 48 11.37 -25.55 12.99
N THR A 49 10.45 -26.49 13.21
CA THR A 49 9.10 -26.45 12.63
C THR A 49 8.36 -25.23 13.17
N ALA A 50 7.56 -24.59 12.32
CA ALA A 50 6.67 -23.53 12.74
C ALA A 50 5.68 -24.05 13.79
N ASN A 51 5.51 -23.31 14.88
CA ASN A 51 4.53 -23.66 15.91
C ASN A 51 3.16 -23.02 15.61
N ASP A 52 2.10 -23.52 16.27
CA ASP A 52 0.73 -23.08 16.06
C ASP A 52 0.54 -21.55 16.22
N LEU A 53 1.26 -20.92 17.14
CA LEU A 53 1.18 -19.47 17.37
C LEU A 53 1.82 -18.67 16.23
N GLU A 54 2.97 -19.12 15.72
CA GLU A 54 3.64 -18.50 14.56
C GLU A 54 2.74 -18.60 13.32
N ILE A 55 2.13 -19.77 13.08
CA ILE A 55 1.21 -20.01 11.96
C ILE A 55 -0.05 -19.14 12.10
N TYR A 56 -0.69 -19.17 13.27
CA TYR A 56 -1.89 -18.37 13.54
C TYR A 56 -1.65 -16.87 13.30
N THR A 57 -0.55 -16.35 13.82
CA THR A 57 -0.21 -14.93 13.68
C THR A 57 0.08 -14.57 12.21
N THR A 58 0.78 -15.45 11.50
CA THR A 58 1.11 -15.26 10.08
C THR A 58 -0.15 -15.28 9.21
N TRP A 59 -1.08 -16.20 9.46
CA TRP A 59 -2.37 -16.23 8.77
C TRP A 59 -3.23 -15.01 9.07
N THR A 60 -3.31 -14.60 10.33
CA THR A 60 -4.10 -13.44 10.74
C THR A 60 -3.56 -12.15 10.12
N ASP A 61 -2.23 -11.98 10.11
CA ASP A 61 -1.56 -10.89 9.39
C ASP A 61 -1.85 -10.96 7.87
N GLY A 62 -1.84 -12.15 7.29
CA GLY A 62 -2.19 -12.40 5.89
C GLY A 62 -3.60 -11.89 5.53
N PHE A 63 -4.61 -12.25 6.31
CA PHE A 63 -5.98 -11.76 6.11
C PHE A 63 -6.12 -10.26 6.36
N GLY A 64 -5.36 -9.70 7.32
CA GLY A 64 -5.28 -8.26 7.55
C GLY A 64 -4.79 -7.51 6.31
N LEU A 65 -3.69 -7.98 5.69
CA LEU A 65 -3.15 -7.42 4.46
C LEU A 65 -4.12 -7.54 3.28
N LEU A 66 -4.77 -8.69 3.10
CA LEU A 66 -5.79 -8.85 2.05
C LEU A 66 -6.97 -7.89 2.23
N THR A 67 -7.40 -7.67 3.47
CA THR A 67 -8.47 -6.72 3.81
C THR A 67 -8.06 -5.29 3.43
N LEU A 68 -6.84 -4.87 3.77
CA LEU A 68 -6.32 -3.56 3.39
C LEU A 68 -6.20 -3.41 1.86
N SER A 69 -5.80 -4.46 1.15
CA SER A 69 -5.78 -4.46 -0.32
C SER A 69 -7.18 -4.24 -0.90
N MET A 70 -8.17 -5.01 -0.44
CA MET A 70 -9.55 -4.88 -0.91
C MET A 70 -10.13 -3.50 -0.59
N LEU A 71 -9.81 -2.93 0.58
CA LEU A 71 -10.22 -1.58 0.95
C LEU A 71 -9.66 -0.53 -0.02
N LEU A 72 -8.38 -0.63 -0.39
CA LEU A 72 -7.76 0.29 -1.33
C LEU A 72 -8.38 0.20 -2.73
N LEU A 73 -8.68 -1.00 -3.22
CA LEU A 73 -9.36 -1.21 -4.50
C LEU A 73 -10.79 -0.65 -4.49
N ALA A 74 -11.54 -0.88 -3.41
CA ALA A 74 -12.88 -0.34 -3.26
C ALA A 74 -12.88 1.20 -3.26
N LEU A 75 -11.92 1.81 -2.57
CA LEU A 75 -11.75 3.27 -2.54
C LEU A 75 -11.28 3.84 -3.89
N ALA A 76 -10.58 3.06 -4.71
CA ALA A 76 -10.11 3.48 -6.03
C ALA A 76 -11.19 3.40 -7.15
N ASP A 77 -12.45 3.07 -6.81
CA ASP A 77 -13.55 2.80 -7.77
C ASP A 77 -13.24 1.69 -8.78
N THR A 78 -12.34 0.75 -8.47
CA THR A 78 -11.96 -0.30 -9.42
C THR A 78 -12.94 -1.45 -9.45
N LEU A 79 -13.84 -1.50 -8.47
CA LEU A 79 -14.86 -2.53 -8.34
C LEU A 79 -16.21 -1.97 -8.82
N PRO A 80 -16.97 -2.72 -9.64
CA PRO A 80 -18.30 -2.32 -10.09
C PRO A 80 -19.32 -2.48 -8.95
N LEU A 81 -19.19 -1.67 -7.90
CA LEU A 81 -20.06 -1.73 -6.72
C LEU A 81 -21.44 -1.13 -7.02
N PRO A 82 -22.53 -1.66 -6.43
CA PRO A 82 -23.85 -1.02 -6.46
C PRO A 82 -23.80 0.42 -5.91
N GLY A 83 -24.65 1.32 -6.42
CA GLY A 83 -24.64 2.74 -6.05
C GLY A 83 -24.76 3.03 -4.55
N GLN A 84 -25.46 2.17 -3.81
CA GLN A 84 -25.60 2.24 -2.34
C GLN A 84 -24.29 2.02 -1.55
N LEU A 85 -23.26 1.44 -2.19
CA LEU A 85 -21.94 1.22 -1.60
C LEU A 85 -20.89 2.23 -2.10
N ARG A 86 -21.23 3.10 -3.06
CA ARG A 86 -20.35 4.13 -3.62
C ARG A 86 -20.39 5.41 -2.77
N GLY A 87 -19.89 5.32 -1.53
CA GLY A 87 -19.92 6.44 -0.57
C GLY A 87 -18.66 7.32 -0.56
N SER A 88 -17.52 6.81 -1.02
CA SER A 88 -16.23 7.54 -1.01
C SER A 88 -15.32 7.01 -2.10
N SER A 89 -14.92 7.89 -3.00
CA SER A 89 -14.08 7.58 -4.15
C SER A 89 -12.78 8.38 -4.07
N LEU A 90 -11.70 7.75 -4.50
CA LEU A 90 -10.39 8.35 -4.71
C LEU A 90 -10.14 8.70 -6.19
N SER A 91 -11.03 8.27 -7.10
CA SER A 91 -10.90 8.44 -8.55
C SER A 91 -11.29 9.86 -9.02
N SER A 92 -10.70 10.30 -10.14
CA SER A 92 -10.95 11.65 -10.70
C SER A 92 -12.22 11.70 -11.58
N ALA A 93 -12.76 10.54 -11.97
CA ALA A 93 -13.73 10.40 -13.06
C ALA A 93 -15.18 10.75 -12.69
N GLY A 94 -15.45 11.17 -11.45
CA GLY A 94 -16.79 11.54 -11.02
C GLY A 94 -16.94 13.05 -10.82
N SER A 95 -17.90 13.68 -11.50
CA SER A 95 -18.33 15.05 -11.24
C SER A 95 -18.80 15.28 -9.78
N SER A 96 -17.98 15.91 -8.95
CA SER A 96 -18.32 16.96 -7.98
C SER A 96 -17.05 17.40 -7.25
N GLU A 97 -16.86 18.71 -7.10
CA GLU A 97 -15.61 19.37 -6.66
C GLU A 97 -15.18 19.13 -5.19
N THR A 98 -15.60 18.04 -4.53
CA THR A 98 -15.30 17.77 -3.10
C THR A 98 -14.84 16.32 -2.84
N LYS A 99 -14.29 15.64 -3.85
CA LYS A 99 -14.20 14.17 -3.87
C LYS A 99 -12.90 13.53 -3.38
N ARG A 100 -12.23 14.07 -2.35
CA ARG A 100 -11.05 13.39 -1.75
C ARG A 100 -10.88 13.56 -0.23
N PRO A 101 -11.93 13.50 0.62
CA PRO A 101 -11.74 13.72 2.07
C PRO A 101 -10.75 12.73 2.70
N PHE A 102 -10.65 11.51 2.16
CA PHE A 102 -9.80 10.47 2.73
C PHE A 102 -8.61 10.08 1.86
N ALA A 103 -8.39 10.71 0.70
CA ALA A 103 -7.29 10.33 -0.19
C ALA A 103 -5.92 10.52 0.45
N ARG A 104 -5.70 11.71 1.03
CA ARG A 104 -4.46 12.06 1.71
C ARG A 104 -4.27 11.21 2.97
N ALA A 105 -5.35 10.99 3.71
CA ALA A 105 -5.34 10.11 4.88
C ALA A 105 -4.97 8.67 4.50
N ALA A 106 -5.56 8.11 3.44
CA ALA A 106 -5.24 6.76 2.96
C ALA A 106 -3.77 6.63 2.57
N VAL A 107 -3.21 7.62 1.86
CA VAL A 107 -1.78 7.64 1.53
C VAL A 107 -0.92 7.72 2.79
N LEU A 108 -1.20 8.63 3.72
CA LEU A 108 -0.44 8.75 4.97
C LEU A 108 -0.49 7.49 5.83
N ILE A 109 -1.67 6.88 6.00
CA ILE A 109 -1.86 5.66 6.79
C ILE A 109 -1.08 4.50 6.18
N THR A 110 -1.14 4.33 4.87
CA THR A 110 -0.42 3.24 4.19
C THR A 110 1.07 3.49 4.12
N MET A 111 1.52 4.76 3.98
CA MET A 111 2.92 5.13 4.12
C MET A 111 3.47 4.79 5.51
N PHE A 112 2.72 5.08 6.57
CA PHE A 112 3.09 4.69 7.92
C PHE A 112 3.31 3.17 8.04
N HIS A 113 2.42 2.38 7.43
CA HIS A 113 2.57 0.93 7.38
C HIS A 113 3.80 0.48 6.55
N HIS A 114 4.10 1.13 5.41
CA HIS A 114 5.32 0.85 4.65
C HIS A 114 6.60 1.18 5.41
N VAL A 115 6.64 2.31 6.13
CA VAL A 115 7.78 2.69 6.95
C VAL A 115 7.99 1.70 8.09
N THR A 116 6.94 1.39 8.86
CA THR A 116 7.06 0.49 10.01
C THR A 116 7.42 -0.94 9.60
N THR A 117 6.80 -1.48 8.54
CA THR A 117 7.18 -2.81 8.02
C THR A 117 8.53 -2.81 7.31
N GLY A 118 8.93 -1.68 6.72
CA GLY A 118 10.26 -1.48 6.14
C GLY A 118 11.37 -1.49 7.20
N ILE A 119 11.14 -0.85 8.35
CA ILE A 119 12.05 -0.91 9.51
C ILE A 119 12.21 -2.37 9.97
N GLY A 120 11.11 -3.11 10.11
CA GLY A 120 11.15 -4.54 10.47
C GLY A 120 11.95 -5.37 9.47
N ALA A 121 11.70 -5.20 8.16
CA ALA A 121 12.46 -5.89 7.11
C ALA A 121 13.95 -5.51 7.14
N TYR A 122 14.27 -4.24 7.38
CA TYR A 122 15.65 -3.75 7.44
C TYR A 122 16.44 -4.35 8.59
N GLN A 123 15.81 -4.54 9.76
CA GLN A 123 16.45 -5.17 10.93
C GLN A 123 16.91 -6.60 10.66
N HIS A 124 16.21 -7.34 9.81
CA HIS A 124 16.62 -8.66 9.34
C HIS A 124 17.62 -8.56 8.18
N TRP A 125 17.35 -7.68 7.22
CA TRP A 125 18.17 -7.49 6.02
C TRP A 125 19.61 -7.08 6.31
N VAL A 126 19.84 -6.23 7.33
CA VAL A 126 21.18 -5.76 7.70
C VAL A 126 22.07 -6.88 8.26
N LYS A 127 21.48 -7.98 8.72
CA LYS A 127 22.22 -9.13 9.24
C LYS A 127 22.53 -10.08 8.08
N PRO A 128 23.82 -10.29 7.71
CA PRO A 128 24.17 -11.16 6.58
C PRO A 128 23.60 -12.58 6.71
N SER A 129 23.48 -13.07 7.94
CA SER A 129 22.95 -14.40 8.24
C SER A 129 21.43 -14.54 8.11
N HIS A 130 20.69 -13.43 7.99
CA HIS A 130 19.22 -13.42 7.84
C HIS A 130 18.79 -12.81 6.51
N ARG A 131 19.74 -12.45 5.65
CA ARG A 131 19.45 -11.82 4.36
C ARG A 131 18.98 -12.87 3.37
N THR A 132 17.76 -12.71 2.89
CA THR A 132 17.15 -13.52 1.84
C THR A 132 16.67 -12.62 0.70
N VAL A 133 16.41 -13.20 -0.47
CA VAL A 133 15.80 -12.46 -1.61
C VAL A 133 14.46 -11.84 -1.19
N ALA A 134 13.68 -12.52 -0.36
CA ALA A 134 12.44 -11.98 0.19
C ALA A 134 12.69 -10.74 1.07
N MET A 135 13.78 -10.69 1.83
CA MET A 135 14.17 -9.50 2.61
C MET A 135 14.63 -8.35 1.70
N ASP A 136 15.39 -8.62 0.63
CA ASP A 136 15.76 -7.60 -0.36
C ASP A 136 14.50 -6.95 -0.96
N ILE A 137 13.56 -7.78 -1.44
CA ILE A 137 12.27 -7.33 -1.97
C ILE A 137 11.53 -6.53 -0.90
N GLY A 138 11.44 -7.04 0.33
CA GLY A 138 10.77 -6.40 1.46
C GLY A 138 11.30 -5.00 1.76
N VAL A 139 12.61 -4.80 1.79
CA VAL A 139 13.24 -3.50 2.05
C VAL A 139 13.00 -2.54 0.89
N TYR A 140 13.39 -2.92 -0.33
CA TYR A 140 13.30 -2.03 -1.49
C TYR A 140 11.85 -1.74 -1.89
N GLY A 141 10.95 -2.70 -1.74
CA GLY A 141 9.52 -2.50 -1.99
C GLY A 141 8.90 -1.48 -1.04
N ASN A 142 9.20 -1.55 0.26
CA ASN A 142 8.71 -0.56 1.23
C ASN A 142 9.34 0.82 1.02
N ILE A 143 10.64 0.91 0.65
CA ILE A 143 11.28 2.19 0.29
C ILE A 143 10.59 2.79 -0.94
N GLY A 144 10.44 1.99 -2.00
CA GLY A 144 9.83 2.44 -3.26
C GLY A 144 8.40 2.95 -3.06
N LEU A 145 7.58 2.22 -2.30
CA LEU A 145 6.22 2.64 -2.00
C LEU A 145 6.19 3.88 -1.10
N THR A 146 7.08 4.00 -0.12
CA THR A 146 7.19 5.22 0.69
C THR A 146 7.53 6.45 -0.16
N VAL A 147 8.51 6.33 -1.07
CA VAL A 147 8.89 7.40 -2.00
C VAL A 147 7.72 7.75 -2.92
N LEU A 148 7.05 6.74 -3.50
CA LEU A 148 5.89 6.95 -4.35
C LEU A 148 4.73 7.64 -3.60
N GLY A 149 4.54 7.32 -2.31
CA GLY A 149 3.57 7.97 -1.44
C GLY A 149 3.89 9.45 -1.22
N VAL A 150 5.16 9.78 -0.97
CA VAL A 150 5.62 11.19 -0.90
C VAL A 150 5.32 11.91 -2.22
N VAL A 151 5.66 11.30 -3.36
CA VAL A 151 5.37 11.89 -4.68
C VAL A 151 3.87 12.11 -4.87
N ALA A 152 3.03 11.13 -4.53
CA ALA A 152 1.58 11.23 -4.61
C ALA A 152 1.01 12.37 -3.74
N LEU A 153 1.54 12.57 -2.53
CA LEU A 153 1.15 13.67 -1.65
C LEU A 153 1.57 15.03 -2.22
N MET A 154 2.80 15.13 -2.74
CA MET A 154 3.31 16.38 -3.32
C MET A 154 2.54 16.79 -4.58
N THR A 155 2.18 15.85 -5.45
CA THR A 155 1.39 16.17 -6.64
C THR A 155 -0.04 16.55 -6.27
N SER A 156 -0.66 15.84 -5.31
CA SER A 156 -2.00 16.19 -4.83
C SER A 156 -2.04 17.58 -4.18
N LEU A 157 -0.96 18.01 -3.51
CA LEU A 157 -0.83 19.36 -2.95
C LEU A 157 -0.76 20.45 -4.03
N LYS A 158 0.04 20.22 -5.08
CA LYS A 158 0.19 21.18 -6.19
C LYS A 158 -1.14 21.40 -6.92
N ASP A 159 -1.90 20.34 -7.15
CA ASP A 159 -3.22 20.43 -7.81
C ASP A 159 -4.21 21.29 -7.00
N GLU A 160 -4.17 21.21 -5.66
CA GLU A 160 -5.02 22.04 -4.78
C GLU A 160 -4.64 23.53 -4.87
N ASP A 161 -3.35 23.85 -4.85
CA ASP A 161 -2.85 25.23 -4.92
C ASP A 161 -3.25 25.89 -6.25
N GLU A 162 -3.11 25.18 -7.38
CA GLU A 162 -3.52 25.67 -8.69
C GLU A 162 -5.02 25.95 -8.78
N VAL A 163 -5.86 25.09 -8.20
CA VAL A 163 -7.32 25.28 -8.14
C VAL A 163 -7.70 26.51 -7.31
N VAL A 164 -7.03 26.74 -6.18
CA VAL A 164 -7.26 27.90 -5.32
C VAL A 164 -6.87 29.20 -6.04
N VAL A 165 -5.72 29.22 -6.73
CA VAL A 165 -5.27 30.37 -7.52
C VAL A 165 -6.26 30.69 -8.64
N LYS A 166 -6.73 29.67 -9.38
CA LYS A 166 -7.71 29.84 -10.46
C LYS A 166 -9.07 30.35 -9.96
N LYS A 167 -9.53 29.89 -8.79
CA LYS A 167 -10.76 30.39 -8.14
C LYS A 167 -10.63 31.85 -7.69
N ARG A 168 -9.45 32.27 -7.24
CA ARG A 168 -9.18 33.68 -6.89
C ARG A 168 -9.12 34.58 -8.12
N GLY A 169 -8.45 34.16 -9.19
CA GLY A 169 -8.35 34.94 -10.44
C GLY A 169 -9.68 35.12 -11.18
N LYS A 170 -10.63 34.19 -11.04
CA LYS A 170 -11.99 34.32 -11.60
C LYS A 170 -12.93 35.22 -10.80
N LYS A 171 -12.54 35.64 -9.59
CA LYS A 171 -13.34 36.52 -8.71
C LYS A 171 -12.84 37.97 -8.74
N ALA A 172 -11.82 38.28 -9.54
CA ALA A 172 -11.27 39.62 -9.73
C ALA A 172 -11.76 40.24 -11.05
#